data_AF-A0A1W0XEV5-F1
#
_entry.id   AF-A0A1W0XEV5-F1
#
_cell.length_a   1.000
_cell.length_b   1.000
_cell.length_c   1.000
_cell.angle_alpha   90.00
_cell.angle_beta   90.00
_cell.angle_gamma   90.00
#
_symmetry.space_group_name_H-M   'P 1'
#
loop_
_entity.id
_entity.type
_entity.pdbx_description
1 polymer ?
#
loop_
_entity_poly.entity_id
_entity_poly.type
_entity_poly.pdbx_seq_one_letter_code
_entity_poly.pdbx_strand_id
1 'polypeptide(L)'
;MELNRGVTFPMYIVDAFASEALTGNPAVVCVTELNTELSDVIMQRIAAEMNQTTTAFVRRSTNPITGNTCLPSVESEFILRWFTPTTEIPLCGHATLATSAVIFEIYKNLFNEIKFQTESGIHTARLKDGFIELDFPINLATPLSPVEQADIQPLLEVCTAIAGADSIVAVRLSQELRYLLVHLSDGVDLANLEVDPNRLLAAGPQTINLNGVILTVRGGPSHGTESGSSYDFCTRFFSPWRAIPEDPVCGSAHTVLAPYWTEVLGKAVNRARMVSKRGGDLLLNIRENGRIGIAGTYVSTLRLGIKFGQRTVIACSGPISKMEQLKEVTFPVYMVDAFASEALTGNPAVVCVLEPDTELSSATMQHIAAEMNQTTTAFIRPFTAPTLSLDNKTLPNNEFSLRWFTPTTETPLCGHATLASSAVIFEINRALHEINFNTKSGIHKAILKDGFIELDFPLNPGVALKPAAQADLQPLLDVCSAICGMNIVEVRHSPGTNYLLVRLDDRVDLANLVVDTNRLVAAEPKIFKITGVILTVRGPPQGALARADYDFISRYFEPWRGNPEDHVCGSAHTVSAPYWTEVLGKKVKKARMVSKRGGDLRLDIRENGRIGIAGTCKVILRGQLTVSAK
;
A
#
# COMPACT_ATOMS: atom_id res chain seq x y z
N MET A 1 4.20 -6.83 25.20
CA MET A 1 5.15 -5.87 25.79
C MET A 1 4.58 -4.49 25.53
N GLU A 2 3.97 -3.86 26.53
CA GLU A 2 3.32 -2.56 26.38
C GLU A 2 4.40 -1.46 26.30
N LEU A 3 4.41 -0.71 25.20
CA LEU A 3 5.14 0.54 25.07
C LEU A 3 4.51 1.58 26.02
N ASN A 4 4.81 1.47 27.31
CA ASN A 4 4.25 2.31 28.39
C ASN A 4 4.85 3.73 28.45
N ARG A 5 5.75 4.09 27.52
CA ARG A 5 6.25 5.45 27.31
C ARG A 5 5.93 5.89 25.88
N GLY A 6 5.46 7.12 25.76
CA GLY A 6 5.12 7.78 24.49
C GLY A 6 6.32 7.98 23.55
N VAL A 7 6.87 6.91 22.96
CA VAL A 7 8.01 6.99 22.02
C VAL A 7 7.49 7.34 20.62
N THR A 8 8.17 8.26 19.95
CA THR A 8 7.90 8.64 18.56
C THR A 8 9.08 8.29 17.67
N PHE A 9 8.84 7.54 16.61
CA PHE A 9 9.86 7.20 15.62
C PHE A 9 9.70 8.05 14.36
N PRO A 10 10.75 8.76 13.90
CA PRO A 10 10.73 9.43 12.62
C PRO A 10 10.59 8.42 11.49
N MET A 11 9.70 8.70 10.55
CA MET A 11 9.55 7.90 9.34
C MET A 11 9.61 8.77 8.10
N TYR A 12 10.10 8.21 7.01
CA TYR A 12 10.25 8.91 5.74
C TYR A 12 9.74 8.02 4.62
N ILE A 13 9.03 8.58 3.64
CA ILE A 13 8.85 7.91 2.35
C ILE A 13 9.83 8.55 1.38
N VAL A 14 10.67 7.70 0.80
CA VAL A 14 11.70 8.10 -0.15
C VAL A 14 11.51 7.30 -1.42
N ASP A 15 11.39 8.01 -2.53
CA ASP A 15 11.40 7.46 -3.86
C ASP A 15 12.84 7.14 -4.27
N ALA A 16 13.20 5.86 -4.26
CA ALA A 16 14.49 5.40 -4.74
C ALA A 16 14.48 5.27 -6.27
N PHE A 17 15.62 5.55 -6.92
CA PHE A 17 15.77 5.55 -8.38
C PHE A 17 14.83 6.56 -9.08
N ALA A 18 14.61 7.70 -8.44
CA ALA A 18 13.70 8.75 -8.89
C ALA A 18 14.42 10.08 -9.08
N SER A 19 14.07 10.81 -10.13
CA SER A 19 14.50 12.21 -10.38
C SER A 19 13.40 13.22 -10.04
N GLU A 20 12.14 12.78 -10.01
CA GLU A 20 10.98 13.57 -9.61
C GLU A 20 10.21 12.87 -8.50
N ALA A 21 9.51 13.64 -7.67
CA ALA A 21 8.62 13.09 -6.64
C ALA A 21 7.52 12.22 -7.28
N LEU A 22 7.11 11.16 -6.57
CA LEU A 22 6.06 10.22 -6.97
C LEU A 22 6.45 9.34 -8.18
N THR A 23 7.74 9.21 -8.46
CA THR A 23 8.32 8.31 -9.48
C THR A 23 9.26 7.29 -8.82
N GLY A 24 9.92 6.40 -9.56
CA GLY A 24 10.83 5.41 -8.97
C GLY A 24 10.13 4.37 -8.09
N ASN A 25 10.81 3.90 -7.05
CA ASN A 25 10.34 2.87 -6.13
C ASN A 25 10.28 3.40 -4.69
N PRO A 26 9.08 3.62 -4.13
CA PRO A 26 8.93 4.21 -2.80
C PRO A 26 9.30 3.19 -1.73
N ALA A 27 10.01 3.63 -0.70
CA ALA A 27 10.25 2.86 0.51
C ALA A 27 10.03 3.70 1.76
N VAL A 28 9.49 3.06 2.81
CA VAL A 28 9.42 3.67 4.13
C VAL A 28 10.73 3.43 4.87
N VAL A 29 11.29 4.47 5.47
CA VAL A 29 12.46 4.39 6.36
C VAL A 29 12.02 4.78 7.76
N CYS A 30 11.97 3.82 8.68
CA CYS A 30 11.68 4.03 10.10
C CYS A 30 12.98 4.08 10.89
N VAL A 31 13.25 5.22 11.52
CA VAL A 31 14.46 5.43 12.33
C VAL A 31 14.16 5.06 13.78
N THR A 32 14.81 4.01 14.26
CA THR A 32 14.63 3.47 15.61
C THR A 32 15.81 3.82 16.52
N GLU A 33 15.53 4.05 17.80
CA GLU A 33 16.58 4.27 18.81
C GLU A 33 17.11 2.94 19.34
N LEU A 34 18.41 2.87 19.67
CA LEU A 34 19.02 1.63 20.16
C LEU A 34 18.38 1.10 21.46
N ASN A 35 17.84 1.98 22.30
CA ASN A 35 17.21 1.60 23.58
C ASN A 35 15.72 1.24 23.43
N THR A 36 15.18 1.29 22.21
CA THR A 36 13.80 0.92 21.95
C THR A 36 13.78 -0.17 20.89
N GLU A 37 13.91 -1.43 21.33
CA GLU A 37 13.71 -2.57 20.43
C GLU A 37 12.22 -2.69 20.08
N LEU A 38 11.91 -2.47 18.82
CA LEU A 38 10.64 -2.90 18.26
C LEU A 38 10.71 -4.42 18.09
N SER A 39 9.80 -5.16 18.70
CA SER A 39 9.65 -6.59 18.42
C SER A 39 9.28 -6.82 16.96
N ASP A 40 9.64 -7.97 16.39
CA ASP A 40 9.31 -8.36 15.00
C ASP A 40 7.81 -8.22 14.70
N VAL A 41 6.95 -8.56 15.67
CA VAL A 41 5.49 -8.41 15.55
C VAL A 41 5.07 -6.95 15.33
N ILE A 42 5.72 -6.00 16.00
CA ILE A 42 5.42 -4.57 15.85
C ILE A 42 6.00 -4.04 14.54
N MET A 43 7.23 -4.42 14.16
CA MET A 43 7.80 -4.04 12.87
C MET A 43 6.95 -4.54 11.70
N GLN A 44 6.50 -5.81 11.77
CA GLN A 44 5.61 -6.39 10.77
C GLN A 44 4.25 -5.67 10.70
N ARG A 45 3.68 -5.29 11.86
CA ARG A 45 2.44 -4.51 11.89
C ARG A 45 2.62 -3.10 11.33
N ILE A 46 3.74 -2.43 11.61
CA ILE A 46 4.06 -1.13 11.00
C ILE A 46 4.24 -1.28 9.49
N ALA A 47 4.94 -2.31 9.02
CA ALA A 47 5.11 -2.55 7.58
C ALA A 47 3.77 -2.84 6.89
N ALA A 48 2.90 -3.63 7.53
CA ALA A 48 1.53 -3.88 7.08
C ALA A 48 0.68 -2.61 7.08
N GLU A 49 0.84 -1.75 8.08
CA GLU A 49 0.19 -0.44 8.18
C GLU A 49 0.59 0.45 7.01
N MET A 50 1.90 0.68 6.85
CA MET A 50 2.42 1.58 5.82
C MET A 50 2.07 1.12 4.40
N ASN A 51 1.84 -0.18 4.22
CA ASN A 51 1.40 -0.81 2.97
C ASN A 51 2.26 -0.44 1.75
N GLN A 52 3.55 -0.15 1.95
CA GLN A 52 4.51 0.05 0.88
C GLN A 52 5.16 -1.29 0.48
N THR A 53 5.85 -1.30 -0.67
CA THR A 53 6.61 -2.47 -1.13
C THR A 53 7.59 -2.96 -0.07
N THR A 54 8.25 -2.04 0.63
CA THR A 54 9.15 -2.33 1.75
C THR A 54 9.15 -1.20 2.79
N THR A 55 9.17 -1.59 4.06
CA THR A 55 9.52 -0.73 5.20
C THR A 55 10.86 -1.16 5.77
N ALA A 56 11.82 -0.25 5.74
CA ALA A 56 13.15 -0.38 6.33
C ALA A 56 13.16 0.12 7.77
N PHE A 57 13.74 -0.63 8.68
CA PHE A 57 14.00 -0.22 10.06
C PHE A 57 15.49 -0.06 10.26
N VAL A 58 15.92 1.17 10.54
CA VAL A 58 17.34 1.51 10.72
C VAL A 58 17.62 1.96 12.14
N ARG A 59 18.76 1.55 12.67
CA ARG A 59 19.33 2.05 13.93
C ARG A 59 20.85 2.05 13.89
N ARG A 60 21.48 2.80 14.79
CA ARG A 60 22.92 2.71 15.04
C ARG A 60 23.38 1.30 15.44
N SER A 61 24.62 0.95 15.13
CA SER A 61 25.19 -0.35 15.50
C SER A 61 25.68 -0.39 16.95
N THR A 62 26.08 0.76 17.52
CA THR A 62 26.66 0.84 18.87
C THR A 62 25.89 1.78 19.82
N ASN A 63 26.04 1.55 21.14
CA ASN A 63 25.51 2.44 22.18
C ASN A 63 26.24 3.79 22.17
N PRO A 64 25.59 4.92 22.54
CA PRO A 64 26.23 6.22 22.40
C PRO A 64 27.46 6.32 23.31
N ILE A 65 28.58 6.78 22.75
CA ILE A 65 29.70 7.34 23.51
C ILE A 65 29.35 8.78 23.94
N THR A 66 28.56 9.51 23.14
CA THR A 66 27.99 10.84 23.47
C THR A 66 26.74 11.16 22.62
N GLY A 67 25.67 11.67 23.25
CA GLY A 67 24.54 12.33 22.55
C GLY A 67 23.21 11.55 22.45
N ASN A 68 22.11 12.30 22.37
CA ASN A 68 20.71 11.81 22.33
C ASN A 68 20.11 11.73 20.91
N THR A 69 20.90 11.70 19.84
CA THR A 69 20.38 11.63 18.46
C THR A 69 20.21 10.18 17.98
N CYS A 70 19.11 9.89 17.27
CA CYS A 70 18.81 8.54 16.77
C CYS A 70 19.82 8.02 15.75
N LEU A 71 20.30 8.89 14.85
CA LEU A 71 21.38 8.63 13.89
C LEU A 71 22.39 9.79 13.93
N PRO A 72 23.56 9.63 14.57
CA PRO A 72 24.57 10.68 14.64
C PRO A 72 25.28 10.87 13.29
N SER A 73 25.75 12.09 13.01
CA SER A 73 26.41 12.42 11.75
C SER A 73 27.82 11.83 11.60
N VAL A 74 28.38 11.25 12.67
CA VAL A 74 29.75 10.71 12.74
C VAL A 74 29.78 9.19 12.93
N GLU A 75 28.71 8.48 12.56
CA GLU A 75 28.66 7.02 12.57
C GLU A 75 28.59 6.48 11.14
N SER A 76 29.39 5.46 10.83
CA SER A 76 29.47 4.84 9.51
C SER A 76 28.86 3.44 9.46
N GLU A 77 28.40 2.90 10.59
CA GLU A 77 27.86 1.54 10.69
C GLU A 77 26.48 1.53 11.35
N PHE A 78 25.52 0.92 10.67
CA PHE A 78 24.12 0.87 11.08
C PHE A 78 23.61 -0.57 11.03
N ILE A 79 22.52 -0.86 11.73
CA ILE A 79 21.76 -2.10 11.60
C ILE A 79 20.51 -1.79 10.79
N LEU A 80 20.22 -2.63 9.80
CA LEU A 80 19.11 -2.44 8.87
C LEU A 80 18.33 -3.75 8.68
N ARG A 81 17.01 -3.66 8.78
CA ARG A 81 16.06 -4.74 8.55
C ARG A 81 14.98 -4.28 7.59
N TRP A 82 14.38 -5.20 6.82
CA TRP A 82 13.37 -4.88 5.83
C TRP A 82 12.16 -5.77 5.96
N PHE A 83 10.97 -5.17 5.93
CA PHE A 83 9.72 -5.87 6.01
C PHE A 83 8.84 -5.47 4.82
N THR A 84 8.30 -6.47 4.12
CA THR A 84 7.11 -6.29 3.30
C THR A 84 5.88 -6.21 4.21
N PRO A 85 4.68 -5.91 3.69
CA PRO A 85 3.45 -5.94 4.50
C PRO A 85 3.15 -7.30 5.15
N THR A 86 3.77 -8.39 4.68
CA THR A 86 3.45 -9.75 5.13
C THR A 86 4.62 -10.50 5.77
N THR A 87 5.87 -10.12 5.50
CA THR A 87 7.05 -10.83 6.02
C THR A 87 8.28 -9.94 6.07
N GLU A 88 9.23 -10.29 6.95
CA GLU A 88 10.60 -9.83 6.83
C GLU A 88 11.26 -10.41 5.57
N ILE A 89 12.17 -9.65 4.95
CA ILE A 89 12.99 -10.10 3.82
C ILE A 89 14.47 -9.84 4.10
N PRO A 90 15.36 -10.76 3.68
CA PRO A 90 16.77 -10.70 4.06
C PRO A 90 17.57 -9.63 3.32
N LEU A 91 17.03 -9.07 2.22
CA LEU A 91 17.68 -8.04 1.41
C LEU A 91 16.65 -7.23 0.61
N CYS A 92 16.82 -5.91 0.59
CA CYS A 92 16.05 -5.03 -0.30
C CYS A 92 16.89 -3.83 -0.77
N GLY A 93 17.23 -3.79 -2.07
CA GLY A 93 18.09 -2.75 -2.63
C GLY A 93 17.50 -1.33 -2.58
N HIS A 94 16.29 -1.14 -3.10
CA HIS A 94 15.67 0.20 -3.17
C HIS A 94 15.44 0.80 -1.76
N ALA A 95 15.02 -0.01 -0.79
CA ALA A 95 14.86 0.43 0.60
C ALA A 95 16.21 0.70 1.30
N THR A 96 17.30 0.02 0.90
CA THR A 96 18.66 0.36 1.34
C THR A 96 19.11 1.71 0.80
N LEU A 97 18.83 1.98 -0.49
CA LEU A 97 19.12 3.27 -1.13
C LEU A 97 18.35 4.39 -0.44
N ALA A 98 17.05 4.21 -0.22
CA ALA A 98 16.18 5.13 0.52
C ALA A 98 16.71 5.39 1.95
N THR A 99 17.10 4.35 2.67
CA THR A 99 17.67 4.49 4.03
C THR A 99 18.98 5.28 4.00
N SER A 100 19.82 5.04 3.01
CA SER A 100 21.09 5.75 2.82
C SER A 100 20.85 7.23 2.52
N ALA A 101 19.86 7.56 1.69
CA ALA A 101 19.45 8.93 1.41
C ALA A 101 19.01 9.68 2.66
N VAL A 102 18.20 9.05 3.52
CA VAL A 102 17.81 9.62 4.82
C VAL A 102 19.05 9.91 5.68
N ILE A 103 20.00 8.97 5.77
CA ILE A 103 21.23 9.14 6.56
C ILE A 103 22.10 10.28 6.03
N PHE A 104 22.39 10.30 4.73
CA PHE A 104 23.25 11.31 4.11
C PHE A 104 22.59 12.69 4.08
N GLU A 105 21.33 12.79 3.65
CA GLU A 105 20.69 14.09 3.42
C GLU A 105 19.96 14.65 4.62
N ILE A 106 19.20 13.83 5.35
CA ILE A 106 18.35 14.32 6.43
C ILE A 106 19.14 14.40 7.72
N TYR A 107 19.92 13.36 8.03
CA TYR A 107 20.78 13.31 9.20
C TYR A 107 22.18 13.91 8.96
N LYS A 108 22.46 14.40 7.75
CA LYS A 108 23.71 15.11 7.38
C LYS A 108 24.96 14.33 7.81
N ASN A 109 24.97 13.02 7.54
CA ASN A 109 26.11 12.19 7.84
C ASN A 109 27.37 12.68 7.10
N LEU A 110 28.50 12.69 7.78
CA LEU A 110 29.76 13.26 7.29
C LEU A 110 30.60 12.27 6.48
N PHE A 111 30.25 10.98 6.51
CA PHE A 111 30.90 9.97 5.69
C PHE A 111 30.26 9.94 4.29
N ASN A 112 31.08 9.61 3.29
CA ASN A 112 30.59 9.30 1.94
C ASN A 112 30.37 7.80 1.73
N GLU A 113 30.71 6.98 2.71
CA GLU A 113 30.48 5.53 2.72
C GLU A 113 29.90 5.13 4.07
N ILE A 114 28.80 4.37 4.04
CA ILE A 114 28.18 3.77 5.22
C ILE A 114 27.96 2.27 4.98
N LYS A 115 27.92 1.51 6.08
CA LYS A 115 27.72 0.07 6.09
C LYS A 115 26.50 -0.30 6.91
N PHE A 116 25.73 -1.25 6.40
CA PHE A 116 24.58 -1.83 7.07
C PHE A 116 24.88 -3.27 7.45
N GLN A 117 24.78 -3.58 8.74
CA GLN A 117 24.73 -4.94 9.27
C GLN A 117 23.29 -5.46 9.11
N THR A 118 23.12 -6.51 8.32
CA THR A 118 21.80 -7.08 7.98
C THR A 118 21.86 -8.61 8.05
N GLU A 119 20.71 -9.28 7.95
CA GLU A 119 20.65 -10.74 7.99
C GLU A 119 21.44 -11.39 6.84
N SER A 120 21.47 -10.75 5.67
CA SER A 120 22.23 -11.23 4.50
C SER A 120 23.70 -10.80 4.50
N GLY A 121 24.18 -10.20 5.58
CA GLY A 121 25.57 -9.75 5.74
C GLY A 121 25.72 -8.24 5.68
N ILE A 122 26.93 -7.78 5.35
CA ILE A 122 27.24 -6.34 5.31
C ILE A 122 26.94 -5.78 3.92
N HIS A 123 26.09 -4.76 3.86
CA HIS A 123 25.81 -3.99 2.64
C HIS A 123 26.43 -2.61 2.73
N THR A 124 27.08 -2.17 1.65
CA THR A 124 27.76 -0.86 1.61
C THR A 124 27.02 0.09 0.68
N ALA A 125 26.81 1.33 1.14
CA ALA A 125 26.25 2.42 0.36
C ALA A 125 27.25 3.56 0.27
N ARG A 126 27.46 4.11 -0.93
CA ARG A 126 28.41 5.20 -1.19
C ARG A 126 27.70 6.38 -1.85
N LEU A 127 27.85 7.57 -1.27
CA LEU A 127 27.43 8.83 -1.89
C LEU A 127 28.56 9.34 -2.77
N LYS A 128 28.31 9.46 -4.08
CA LYS A 128 29.26 9.98 -5.05
C LYS A 128 28.53 10.76 -6.15
N ASP A 129 28.97 11.99 -6.39
CA ASP A 129 28.46 12.85 -7.47
C ASP A 129 26.92 13.04 -7.45
N GLY A 130 26.30 13.02 -6.25
CA GLY A 130 24.85 13.13 -6.07
C GLY A 130 24.08 11.81 -6.23
N PHE A 131 24.76 10.69 -6.48
CA PHE A 131 24.18 9.35 -6.57
C PHE A 131 24.53 8.52 -5.35
N ILE A 132 23.63 7.63 -4.94
CA ILE A 132 23.92 6.58 -3.97
C ILE A 132 24.16 5.28 -4.73
N GLU A 133 25.38 4.77 -4.67
CA GLU A 133 25.78 3.47 -5.22
C GLU A 133 25.68 2.40 -4.14
N LEU A 134 24.99 1.31 -4.45
CA LEU A 134 24.94 0.07 -3.67
C LEU A 134 25.79 -1.01 -4.36
N ASP A 135 26.42 -1.86 -3.55
CA ASP A 135 27.34 -2.90 -4.04
C ASP A 135 26.73 -4.30 -3.92
N PHE A 136 26.54 -4.99 -5.06
CA PHE A 136 25.89 -6.30 -5.15
C PHE A 136 26.76 -7.34 -5.88
N PRO A 137 26.54 -8.65 -5.62
CA PRO A 137 27.11 -9.69 -6.48
C PRO A 137 26.47 -9.67 -7.88
N ILE A 138 27.23 -10.07 -8.90
CA ILE A 138 26.70 -10.33 -10.23
C ILE A 138 25.97 -11.67 -10.22
N ASN A 139 24.78 -11.72 -10.84
CA ASN A 139 23.99 -12.95 -10.98
C ASN A 139 23.90 -13.33 -12.46
N LEU A 140 24.61 -14.38 -12.88
CA LEU A 140 24.61 -14.77 -14.30
C LEU A 140 23.27 -15.42 -14.70
N ALA A 141 22.86 -15.20 -15.94
CA ALA A 141 21.75 -15.93 -16.57
C ALA A 141 22.28 -16.73 -17.76
N THR A 142 21.93 -18.01 -17.81
CA THR A 142 22.42 -18.96 -18.81
C THR A 142 21.29 -19.45 -19.72
N PRO A 143 21.60 -20.01 -20.90
CA PRO A 143 20.60 -20.71 -21.72
C PRO A 143 19.89 -21.81 -20.91
N LEU A 144 18.61 -22.01 -21.20
CA LEU A 144 17.80 -23.08 -20.60
C LEU A 144 18.31 -24.45 -21.06
N SER A 145 18.35 -25.41 -20.14
CA SER A 145 18.47 -26.82 -20.49
C SER A 145 17.18 -27.33 -21.15
N PRO A 146 17.19 -28.48 -21.87
CA PRO A 146 15.99 -29.02 -22.51
C PRO A 146 14.83 -29.29 -21.54
N VAL A 147 15.14 -29.69 -20.30
CA VAL A 147 14.14 -29.94 -19.26
C VAL A 147 13.49 -28.63 -18.82
N GLU A 148 14.30 -27.59 -18.58
CA GLU A 148 13.80 -26.28 -18.17
C GLU A 148 13.00 -25.62 -19.29
N GLN A 149 13.42 -25.80 -20.54
CA GLN A 149 12.69 -25.31 -21.69
C GLN A 149 11.30 -25.95 -21.80
N ALA A 150 11.19 -27.26 -21.57
CA ALA A 150 9.90 -27.95 -21.56
C ALA A 150 8.98 -27.46 -20.42
N ASP A 151 9.52 -27.22 -19.23
CA ASP A 151 8.75 -26.76 -18.07
C ASP A 151 8.28 -25.29 -18.20
N ILE A 152 9.09 -24.43 -18.82
CA ILE A 152 8.78 -23.01 -19.03
C ILE A 152 7.88 -22.79 -20.26
N GLN A 153 7.65 -23.82 -21.09
CA GLN A 153 6.92 -23.69 -22.35
C GLN A 153 5.56 -22.95 -22.22
N PRO A 154 4.68 -23.23 -21.23
CA PRO A 154 3.43 -22.49 -21.06
C PRO A 154 3.65 -21.00 -20.77
N LEU A 155 4.66 -20.67 -19.97
CA LEU A 155 5.03 -19.27 -19.68
C LEU A 155 5.56 -18.57 -20.92
N LEU A 156 6.36 -19.26 -21.74
CA LEU A 156 6.88 -18.74 -22.99
C LEU A 156 5.77 -18.48 -24.01
N GLU A 157 4.72 -19.30 -24.05
CA GLU A 157 3.52 -19.07 -24.85
C GLU A 157 2.78 -17.80 -24.41
N VAL A 158 2.70 -17.53 -23.09
CA VAL A 158 2.16 -16.27 -22.58
C VAL A 158 3.02 -15.09 -23.02
N CYS A 159 4.35 -15.16 -22.85
CA CYS A 159 5.26 -14.11 -23.32
C CYS A 159 5.16 -13.87 -24.84
N THR A 160 5.01 -14.94 -25.61
CA THR A 160 4.82 -14.91 -27.06
C THR A 160 3.49 -14.25 -27.44
N ALA A 161 2.40 -14.57 -26.74
CA ALA A 161 1.10 -13.94 -26.97
C ALA A 161 1.10 -12.44 -26.63
N ILE A 162 1.95 -12.02 -25.69
CA ILE A 162 2.10 -10.62 -25.27
C ILE A 162 2.97 -9.84 -26.27
N ALA A 163 4.15 -10.36 -26.61
CA ALA A 163 5.15 -9.62 -27.38
C ALA A 163 5.10 -9.88 -28.90
N GLY A 164 4.46 -10.98 -29.33
CA GLY A 164 4.54 -11.52 -30.69
C GLY A 164 5.63 -12.61 -30.81
N ALA A 165 5.37 -13.63 -31.64
CA ALA A 165 6.25 -14.80 -31.78
C ALA A 165 7.64 -14.44 -32.31
N ASP A 166 7.72 -13.54 -33.31
CA ASP A 166 8.98 -13.10 -33.90
C ASP A 166 9.71 -12.07 -33.04
N SER A 167 9.14 -11.69 -31.89
CA SER A 167 9.69 -10.66 -31.03
C SER A 167 10.59 -11.22 -29.93
N ILE A 168 10.64 -12.52 -29.68
CA ILE A 168 11.53 -13.09 -28.64
C ILE A 168 12.90 -13.42 -29.24
N VAL A 169 13.92 -12.68 -28.82
CA VAL A 169 15.31 -12.81 -29.31
C VAL A 169 16.07 -13.88 -28.52
N ALA A 170 15.92 -13.88 -27.19
CA ALA A 170 16.58 -14.86 -26.34
C ALA A 170 15.85 -15.07 -25.03
N VAL A 171 15.96 -16.28 -24.49
CA VAL A 171 15.50 -16.63 -23.14
C VAL A 171 16.68 -17.16 -22.34
N ARG A 172 16.83 -16.69 -21.10
CA ARG A 172 17.89 -17.08 -20.16
C ARG A 172 17.32 -17.24 -18.76
N LEU A 173 17.92 -18.10 -17.94
CA LEU A 173 17.54 -18.29 -16.55
C LEU A 173 18.72 -17.97 -15.63
N SER A 174 18.50 -17.06 -14.68
CA SER A 174 19.38 -16.91 -13.53
C SER A 174 18.97 -17.94 -12.48
N GLN A 175 19.79 -18.97 -12.28
CA GLN A 175 19.52 -20.04 -11.30
C GLN A 175 19.50 -19.52 -9.86
N GLU A 176 20.43 -18.62 -9.54
CA GLU A 176 20.62 -18.07 -8.20
C GLU A 176 19.38 -17.28 -7.74
N LEU A 177 18.88 -16.38 -8.59
CA LEU A 177 17.69 -15.59 -8.28
C LEU A 177 16.38 -16.25 -8.71
N ARG A 178 16.46 -17.29 -9.54
CA ARG A 178 15.32 -17.94 -10.22
C ARG A 178 14.51 -16.93 -11.04
N TYR A 179 15.22 -16.11 -11.80
CA TYR A 179 14.63 -15.10 -12.69
C TYR A 179 14.74 -15.54 -14.15
N LEU A 180 13.60 -15.55 -14.85
CA LEU A 180 13.54 -15.80 -16.28
C LEU A 180 13.74 -14.48 -17.03
N LEU A 181 14.84 -14.34 -17.76
CA LEU A 181 15.11 -13.21 -18.64
C LEU A 181 14.58 -13.52 -20.04
N VAL A 182 13.69 -12.66 -20.53
CA VAL A 182 13.14 -12.69 -21.89
C VAL A 182 13.58 -11.42 -22.60
N HIS A 183 14.55 -11.55 -23.50
CA HIS A 183 15.01 -10.47 -24.37
C HIS A 183 14.09 -10.39 -25.58
N LEU A 184 13.45 -9.24 -25.75
CA LEU A 184 12.56 -8.91 -26.84
C LEU A 184 13.26 -8.07 -27.91
N SER A 185 12.78 -8.12 -29.15
CA SER A 185 13.34 -7.38 -30.27
C SER A 185 13.21 -5.87 -30.06
N ASP A 186 14.17 -5.12 -30.61
CA ASP A 186 14.30 -3.66 -30.44
C ASP A 186 13.05 -2.86 -30.88
N GLY A 187 12.18 -3.46 -31.70
CA GLY A 187 10.93 -2.84 -32.16
C GLY A 187 9.75 -2.93 -31.18
N VAL A 188 9.89 -3.69 -30.08
CA VAL A 188 8.82 -3.83 -29.08
C VAL A 188 8.74 -2.60 -28.20
N ASP A 189 7.56 -1.98 -28.15
CA ASP A 189 7.25 -0.93 -27.18
C ASP A 189 7.02 -1.53 -25.79
N LEU A 190 8.13 -1.77 -25.08
CA LEU A 190 8.10 -2.43 -23.77
C LEU A 190 7.32 -1.64 -22.71
N ALA A 191 7.33 -0.30 -22.80
CA ALA A 191 6.66 0.58 -21.83
C ALA A 191 5.13 0.44 -21.89
N ASN A 192 4.59 0.32 -23.10
CA ASN A 192 3.14 0.20 -23.33
C ASN A 192 2.66 -1.25 -23.49
N LEU A 193 3.53 -2.23 -23.28
CA LEU A 193 3.19 -3.65 -23.38
C LEU A 193 2.16 -4.04 -22.31
N GLU A 194 0.99 -4.55 -22.69
CA GLU A 194 0.00 -5.00 -21.73
C GLU A 194 0.37 -6.40 -21.20
N VAL A 195 0.76 -6.45 -19.93
CA VAL A 195 1.13 -7.70 -19.25
C VAL A 195 0.10 -7.96 -18.15
N ASP A 196 -0.54 -9.12 -18.20
CA ASP A 196 -1.39 -9.62 -17.11
C ASP A 196 -0.56 -10.55 -16.19
N PRO A 197 -0.21 -10.11 -14.97
CA PRO A 197 0.59 -10.92 -14.05
C PRO A 197 -0.10 -12.21 -13.61
N ASN A 198 -1.43 -12.30 -13.68
CA ASN A 198 -2.16 -13.53 -13.35
C ASN A 198 -1.96 -14.60 -14.44
N ARG A 199 -1.82 -14.19 -15.70
CA ARG A 199 -1.48 -15.13 -16.78
C ARG A 199 -0.06 -15.65 -16.62
N LEU A 200 0.89 -14.80 -16.20
CA LEU A 200 2.25 -15.25 -15.87
C LEU A 200 2.23 -16.24 -14.69
N LEU A 201 1.48 -15.92 -13.63
CA LEU A 201 1.35 -16.77 -12.45
C LEU A 201 0.76 -18.14 -12.80
N ALA A 202 -0.34 -18.16 -13.56
CA ALA A 202 -1.05 -19.38 -13.95
C ALA A 202 -0.22 -20.26 -14.90
N ALA A 203 0.62 -19.65 -15.73
CA ALA A 203 1.52 -20.35 -16.65
C ALA A 203 2.89 -20.69 -16.03
N GLY A 204 3.06 -20.45 -14.72
CA GLY A 204 4.33 -20.70 -14.04
C GLY A 204 4.79 -22.16 -14.15
N PRO A 205 6.11 -22.39 -14.31
CA PRO A 205 6.68 -23.73 -14.38
C PRO A 205 6.41 -24.53 -13.09
N GLN A 206 6.29 -25.85 -13.23
CA GLN A 206 5.95 -26.75 -12.12
C GLN A 206 7.19 -27.21 -11.34
N THR A 207 8.33 -27.33 -12.01
CA THR A 207 9.58 -27.82 -11.41
C THR A 207 10.53 -26.70 -11.02
N ILE A 208 10.50 -25.59 -11.76
CA ILE A 208 11.30 -24.40 -11.45
C ILE A 208 10.46 -23.47 -10.59
N ASN A 209 10.88 -23.25 -9.34
CA ASN A 209 10.23 -22.28 -8.47
C ASN A 209 10.68 -20.85 -8.84
N LEU A 210 10.15 -20.31 -9.95
CA LEU A 210 10.48 -18.98 -10.43
C LEU A 210 10.08 -17.91 -9.42
N ASN A 211 10.98 -16.96 -9.21
CA ASN A 211 10.72 -15.77 -8.42
C ASN A 211 10.31 -14.58 -9.28
N GLY A 212 10.60 -14.56 -10.58
CA GLY A 212 10.20 -13.45 -11.43
C GLY A 212 10.57 -13.61 -12.90
N VAL A 213 9.95 -12.75 -13.72
CA VAL A 213 10.17 -12.64 -15.16
C VAL A 213 10.68 -11.23 -15.47
N ILE A 214 11.83 -11.16 -16.15
CA ILE A 214 12.41 -9.93 -16.67
C ILE A 214 12.06 -9.85 -18.16
N LEU A 215 11.38 -8.78 -18.57
CA LEU A 215 11.25 -8.42 -19.98
C LEU A 215 12.25 -7.30 -20.27
N THR A 216 13.03 -7.42 -21.35
CA THR A 216 14.04 -6.42 -21.68
C THR A 216 14.21 -6.22 -23.18
N VAL A 217 14.50 -4.99 -23.58
CA VAL A 217 14.81 -4.58 -24.95
C VAL A 217 16.08 -3.74 -24.97
N ARG A 218 16.75 -3.69 -26.12
CA ARG A 218 17.89 -2.79 -26.31
C ARG A 218 17.44 -1.35 -26.17
N GLY A 219 18.26 -0.51 -25.56
CA GLY A 219 17.99 0.92 -25.48
C GLY A 219 18.21 1.60 -26.83
N GLY A 220 17.45 2.65 -27.09
CA GLY A 220 17.47 3.38 -28.36
C GLY A 220 16.98 4.83 -28.23
N PRO A 221 17.00 5.62 -29.31
CA PRO A 221 16.63 7.04 -29.30
C PRO A 221 15.18 7.28 -28.83
N SER A 222 14.27 6.33 -29.11
CA SER A 222 12.87 6.31 -28.66
C SER A 222 12.71 6.22 -27.14
N HIS A 223 13.77 5.86 -26.43
CA HIS A 223 13.79 5.72 -24.98
C HIS A 223 14.71 6.75 -24.33
N GLY A 224 15.16 7.79 -25.03
CA GLY A 224 16.18 8.73 -24.53
C GLY A 224 15.85 9.41 -23.19
N THR A 225 16.91 9.78 -22.48
CA THR A 225 16.85 10.66 -21.30
C THR A 225 16.40 12.07 -21.70
N GLU A 226 15.93 12.89 -20.74
CA GLU A 226 15.65 14.32 -20.97
C GLU A 226 16.87 15.09 -21.53
N SER A 227 18.09 14.59 -21.27
CA SER A 227 19.36 15.14 -21.77
C SER A 227 19.77 14.60 -23.15
N GLY A 228 18.93 13.82 -23.83
CA GLY A 228 19.20 13.26 -25.17
C GLY A 228 20.20 12.10 -25.21
N SER A 229 20.68 11.61 -24.06
CA SER A 229 21.51 10.39 -23.98
C SER A 229 20.63 9.13 -24.08
N SER A 230 21.09 8.11 -24.79
CA SER A 230 20.40 6.80 -24.89
C SER A 230 20.72 5.89 -23.70
N TYR A 231 19.73 5.13 -23.24
CA TYR A 231 19.98 3.98 -22.36
C TYR A 231 20.64 2.84 -23.14
N ASP A 232 21.38 1.98 -22.43
CA ASP A 232 21.93 0.75 -23.01
C ASP A 232 20.83 -0.31 -23.20
N PHE A 233 19.91 -0.39 -22.25
CA PHE A 233 18.74 -1.26 -22.29
C PHE A 233 17.58 -0.73 -21.45
N CYS A 234 16.37 -1.21 -21.75
CA CYS A 234 15.17 -0.98 -20.96
C CYS A 234 14.63 -2.29 -20.38
N THR A 235 13.94 -2.21 -19.25
CA THR A 235 13.42 -3.39 -18.54
C THR A 235 12.07 -3.16 -17.87
N ARG A 236 11.29 -4.24 -17.76
CA ARG A 236 10.19 -4.42 -16.81
C ARG A 236 10.37 -5.73 -16.05
N PHE A 237 9.88 -5.80 -14.82
CA PHE A 237 10.06 -6.96 -13.93
C PHE A 237 8.75 -7.32 -13.24
N PHE A 238 8.37 -8.58 -13.37
CA PHE A 238 7.13 -9.13 -12.82
C PHE A 238 7.46 -10.26 -11.85
N SER A 239 6.89 -10.23 -10.64
CA SER A 239 7.14 -11.22 -9.60
C SER A 239 5.82 -11.69 -8.94
N PRO A 240 4.85 -12.18 -9.72
CA PRO A 240 3.53 -12.53 -9.19
C PRO A 240 3.58 -13.67 -8.16
N TRP A 241 4.56 -14.57 -8.25
CA TRP A 241 4.80 -15.63 -7.23
C TRP A 241 5.20 -15.07 -5.87
N ARG A 242 5.63 -13.81 -5.80
CA ARG A 242 5.96 -13.08 -4.58
C ARG A 242 4.89 -12.04 -4.23
N ALA A 243 3.70 -12.15 -4.85
CA ALA A 243 2.60 -11.20 -4.73
C ALA A 243 2.96 -9.76 -5.17
N ILE A 244 3.94 -9.62 -6.07
CA ILE A 244 4.32 -8.35 -6.68
C ILE A 244 3.93 -8.42 -8.16
N PRO A 245 2.78 -7.85 -8.56
CA PRO A 245 2.32 -7.89 -9.95
C PRO A 245 3.38 -7.34 -10.92
N GLU A 246 3.95 -6.18 -10.61
CA GLU A 246 5.08 -5.57 -11.30
C GLU A 246 5.88 -4.74 -10.27
N ASP A 247 7.21 -4.86 -10.27
CA ASP A 247 8.09 -4.06 -9.41
C ASP A 247 8.37 -2.70 -10.11
N PRO A 248 8.19 -1.55 -9.44
CA PRO A 248 8.46 -0.24 -10.05
C PRO A 248 9.90 -0.08 -10.53
N VAL A 249 10.89 -0.51 -9.74
CA VAL A 249 12.33 -0.48 -10.07
C VAL A 249 13.05 -1.59 -9.29
N CYS A 250 13.43 -2.66 -10.00
CA CYS A 250 14.01 -3.85 -9.39
C CYS A 250 15.55 -3.88 -9.52
N GLY A 251 16.26 -3.53 -8.45
CA GLY A 251 17.74 -3.57 -8.44
C GLY A 251 18.33 -4.97 -8.63
N SER A 252 17.72 -6.01 -8.05
CA SER A 252 18.22 -7.39 -8.19
C SER A 252 18.15 -7.88 -9.65
N ALA A 253 17.12 -7.51 -10.41
CA ALA A 253 17.04 -7.80 -11.84
C ALA A 253 18.24 -7.21 -12.62
N HIS A 254 18.75 -6.05 -12.20
CA HIS A 254 19.89 -5.40 -12.86
C HIS A 254 21.24 -6.08 -12.58
N THR A 255 21.34 -6.87 -11.50
CA THR A 255 22.51 -7.76 -11.29
C THR A 255 22.58 -8.90 -12.32
N VAL A 256 21.44 -9.21 -12.97
CA VAL A 256 21.32 -10.19 -14.07
C VAL A 256 21.42 -9.53 -15.43
N LEU A 257 20.75 -8.40 -15.61
CA LEU A 257 20.69 -7.69 -16.89
C LEU A 257 22.04 -7.09 -17.28
N ALA A 258 22.80 -6.55 -16.33
CA ALA A 258 24.06 -5.88 -16.62
C ALA A 258 25.10 -6.80 -17.30
N PRO A 259 25.43 -8.00 -16.77
CA PRO A 259 26.35 -8.91 -17.46
C PRO A 259 25.77 -9.40 -18.79
N TYR A 260 24.46 -9.69 -18.84
CA TYR A 260 23.78 -10.15 -20.07
C TYR A 260 23.90 -9.12 -21.20
N TRP A 261 23.56 -7.86 -20.94
CA TRP A 261 23.64 -6.81 -21.94
C TRP A 261 25.07 -6.39 -22.28
N THR A 262 26.02 -6.56 -21.35
CA THR A 262 27.45 -6.38 -21.65
C THR A 262 27.91 -7.38 -22.71
N GLU A 263 27.50 -8.64 -22.60
CA GLU A 263 27.76 -9.69 -23.60
C GLU A 263 27.07 -9.35 -24.93
N VAL A 264 25.77 -9.06 -24.91
CA VAL A 264 24.97 -8.80 -26.12
C VAL A 264 25.46 -7.56 -26.89
N LEU A 265 25.86 -6.49 -26.20
CA LEU A 265 26.32 -5.25 -26.82
C LEU A 265 27.83 -5.24 -27.12
N GLY A 266 28.59 -6.19 -26.59
CA GLY A 266 30.05 -6.22 -26.70
C GLY A 266 30.76 -5.00 -26.08
N LYS A 267 30.11 -4.33 -25.13
CA LYS A 267 30.63 -3.13 -24.44
C LYS A 267 30.12 -3.08 -23.00
N ALA A 268 30.85 -2.38 -22.13
CA ALA A 268 30.35 -2.09 -20.79
C ALA A 268 29.02 -1.32 -20.85
N VAL A 269 28.04 -1.80 -20.08
CA VAL A 269 26.77 -1.11 -19.87
C VAL A 269 26.84 -0.26 -18.62
N ASN A 270 26.40 0.99 -18.74
CA ASN A 270 26.51 1.98 -17.69
C ASN A 270 25.17 2.64 -17.34
N ARG A 271 24.15 2.55 -18.22
CA ARG A 271 22.87 3.20 -17.99
C ARG A 271 21.70 2.32 -18.43
N ALA A 272 20.76 2.10 -17.52
CA ALA A 272 19.54 1.34 -17.78
C ALA A 272 18.31 2.13 -17.34
N ARG A 273 17.17 1.84 -17.97
CA ARG A 273 15.88 2.38 -17.55
C ARG A 273 14.88 1.28 -17.26
N MET A 274 14.26 1.36 -16.09
CA MET A 274 13.03 0.65 -15.81
C MET A 274 11.87 1.41 -16.45
N VAL A 275 11.12 0.76 -17.33
CA VAL A 275 9.98 1.35 -18.05
C VAL A 275 8.64 0.84 -17.52
N SER A 276 8.58 0.59 -16.20
CA SER A 276 7.33 0.40 -15.47
C SER A 276 6.50 1.69 -15.48
N LYS A 277 5.26 1.64 -14.97
CA LYS A 277 4.39 2.83 -14.87
C LYS A 277 5.02 4.00 -14.10
N ARG A 278 5.85 3.73 -13.09
CA ARG A 278 6.55 4.77 -12.30
C ARG A 278 7.87 5.18 -12.91
N GLY A 279 8.51 4.26 -13.64
CA GLY A 279 9.81 4.45 -14.26
C GLY A 279 10.95 4.62 -13.24
N GLY A 280 12.18 4.46 -13.69
CA GLY A 280 13.36 4.77 -12.88
C GLY A 280 14.66 4.51 -13.63
N ASP A 281 15.67 5.34 -13.35
CA ASP A 281 16.95 5.29 -14.03
C ASP A 281 18.03 4.70 -13.11
N LEU A 282 18.86 3.83 -13.67
CA LEU A 282 19.94 3.17 -12.95
C LEU A 282 21.26 3.41 -13.66
N LEU A 283 22.28 3.74 -12.87
CA LEU A 283 23.68 3.70 -13.29
C LEU A 283 24.29 2.38 -12.84
N LEU A 284 25.00 1.72 -13.76
CA LEU A 284 25.54 0.39 -13.57
C LEU A 284 27.05 0.44 -13.70
N ASN A 285 27.75 -0.27 -12.81
CA ASN A 285 29.20 -0.31 -12.79
C ASN A 285 29.67 -1.73 -12.46
N ILE A 286 29.86 -2.54 -13.50
CA ILE A 286 30.41 -3.90 -13.36
C ILE A 286 31.89 -3.80 -13.00
N ARG A 287 32.29 -4.50 -11.95
CA ARG A 287 33.66 -4.52 -11.42
C ARG A 287 34.32 -5.85 -11.73
N GLU A 288 35.65 -5.84 -11.90
CA GLU A 288 36.45 -7.03 -12.23
C GLU A 288 36.37 -8.15 -11.17
N ASN A 289 35.99 -7.81 -9.93
CA ASN A 289 35.87 -8.75 -8.83
C ASN A 289 34.53 -9.50 -8.78
N GLY A 290 33.76 -9.52 -9.88
CA GLY A 290 32.48 -10.22 -9.95
C GLY A 290 31.34 -9.52 -9.21
N ARG A 291 31.48 -8.22 -8.93
CA ARG A 291 30.46 -7.39 -8.28
C ARG A 291 29.98 -6.28 -9.20
N ILE A 292 28.84 -5.70 -8.86
CA ILE A 292 28.25 -4.59 -9.60
C ILE A 292 27.84 -3.47 -8.62
N GLY A 293 28.26 -2.26 -8.94
CA GLY A 293 27.68 -1.04 -8.39
C GLY A 293 26.38 -0.73 -9.10
N ILE A 294 25.30 -0.57 -8.35
CA ILE A 294 24.01 -0.07 -8.85
C ILE A 294 23.74 1.25 -8.14
N ALA A 295 23.74 2.34 -8.91
CA ALA A 295 23.50 3.66 -8.39
C ALA A 295 22.22 4.28 -8.95
N GLY A 296 21.58 5.13 -8.14
CA GLY A 296 20.38 5.85 -8.52
C GLY A 296 20.31 7.21 -7.82
N THR A 297 19.52 8.11 -8.39
CA THR A 297 19.03 9.29 -7.70
C THR A 297 17.88 8.92 -6.77
N TYR A 298 17.47 9.84 -5.91
CA TYR A 298 16.38 9.62 -4.98
C TYR A 298 15.69 10.96 -4.70
N VAL A 299 14.41 10.88 -4.31
CA VAL A 299 13.64 12.05 -3.88
C VAL A 299 12.96 11.73 -2.55
N SER A 300 13.22 12.54 -1.52
CA SER A 300 12.47 12.45 -0.27
C SER A 300 11.14 13.18 -0.44
N THR A 301 10.04 12.44 -0.48
CA THR A 301 8.70 13.02 -0.72
C THR A 301 7.95 13.31 0.57
N LEU A 302 8.13 12.49 1.60
CA LEU A 302 7.33 12.56 2.82
C LEU A 302 8.16 12.40 4.09
N ARG A 303 7.86 13.24 5.10
CA ARG A 303 8.35 13.09 6.47
C ARG A 303 7.18 12.92 7.44
N LEU A 304 7.16 11.79 8.15
CA LEU A 304 6.16 11.39 9.14
C LEU A 304 6.80 11.13 10.51
N GLY A 305 5.97 11.01 11.54
CA GLY A 305 6.33 10.39 12.81
C GLY A 305 5.23 9.43 13.29
N ILE A 306 5.62 8.24 13.74
CA ILE A 306 4.72 7.28 14.40
C ILE A 306 4.88 7.34 15.91
N LYS A 307 3.78 7.40 16.67
CA LYS A 307 3.82 7.43 18.14
C LYS A 307 3.01 6.30 18.77
N PHE A 308 3.58 5.64 19.78
CA PHE A 308 2.88 4.66 20.60
C PHE A 308 2.59 5.25 22.00
N GLY A 309 1.33 5.35 22.42
CA GLY A 309 0.92 5.81 23.78
C GLY A 309 -0.12 6.95 23.84
N GLN A 310 -0.68 7.24 25.02
CA GLN A 310 -1.92 8.03 25.22
C GLN A 310 -1.85 9.58 25.14
N ARG A 311 -0.76 10.24 24.69
CA ARG A 311 -0.73 11.73 24.62
C ARG A 311 0.01 12.26 23.40
N THR A 312 -0.61 13.28 22.77
CA THR A 312 -0.19 14.24 21.73
C THR A 312 1.19 14.06 21.08
N VAL A 313 1.22 14.00 19.74
CA VAL A 313 2.41 13.88 18.87
C VAL A 313 3.06 15.26 18.63
N ILE A 314 4.40 15.32 18.68
CA ILE A 314 5.19 16.51 18.32
C ILE A 314 5.40 16.48 16.80
N ALA A 315 5.14 17.60 16.12
CA ALA A 315 5.40 17.73 14.69
C ALA A 315 6.90 17.56 14.40
N CYS A 316 7.25 16.69 13.45
CA CYS A 316 8.60 16.66 12.89
C CYS A 316 8.82 17.91 12.03
N SER A 317 9.25 19.03 12.61
CA SER A 317 9.62 20.23 11.87
C SER A 317 11.03 20.13 11.28
N GLY A 318 11.23 20.70 10.09
CA GLY A 318 12.53 20.82 9.41
C GLY A 318 12.38 20.67 7.89
N PRO A 319 13.12 21.44 7.08
CA PRO A 319 12.97 21.47 5.62
C PRO A 319 13.30 20.13 4.98
N ILE A 320 12.49 19.72 4.01
CA ILE A 320 12.81 18.69 3.00
C ILE A 320 13.69 19.40 1.94
N SER A 321 14.71 18.72 1.40
CA SER A 321 15.76 19.31 0.55
C SER A 321 15.23 19.93 -0.76
N LYS A 322 16.03 20.86 -1.30
CA LYS A 322 15.75 21.74 -2.45
C LYS A 322 15.52 20.97 -3.77
N MET A 323 14.32 21.07 -4.35
CA MET A 323 14.15 21.07 -5.81
C MET A 323 14.17 22.53 -6.30
N GLU A 324 15.34 23.05 -6.63
CA GLU A 324 15.44 24.40 -7.23
C GLU A 324 14.89 24.37 -8.67
N GLN A 325 13.58 24.65 -8.84
CA GLN A 325 12.95 25.35 -9.98
C GLN A 325 11.41 25.21 -10.08
N LEU A 326 10.74 24.47 -9.18
CA LEU A 326 9.27 24.32 -9.18
C LEU A 326 8.62 25.03 -7.98
N LYS A 327 7.39 25.55 -8.15
CA LYS A 327 6.59 26.02 -7.01
C LYS A 327 6.23 24.80 -6.16
N GLU A 328 6.86 24.63 -4.99
CA GLU A 328 6.53 23.56 -4.05
C GLU A 328 5.32 23.94 -3.19
N VAL A 329 4.49 22.96 -2.87
CA VAL A 329 3.42 23.08 -1.88
C VAL A 329 3.68 22.05 -0.79
N THR A 330 3.67 22.50 0.46
CA THR A 330 3.79 21.63 1.64
C THR A 330 2.52 21.71 2.47
N PHE A 331 1.97 20.57 2.84
CA PHE A 331 0.76 20.51 3.67
C PHE A 331 0.77 19.35 4.69
N PRO A 332 0.04 19.47 5.81
CA PRO A 332 -0.06 18.39 6.78
C PRO A 332 -0.71 17.13 6.22
N VAL A 333 -0.15 15.98 6.60
CA VAL A 333 -0.72 14.67 6.30
C VAL A 333 -0.84 13.85 7.59
N TYR A 334 -1.91 13.07 7.67
CA TYR A 334 -2.21 12.19 8.79
C TYR A 334 -2.50 10.80 8.28
N MET A 335 -2.12 9.80 9.06
CA MET A 335 -2.63 8.45 8.89
C MET A 335 -3.49 8.09 10.09
N VAL A 336 -4.70 7.62 9.81
CA VAL A 336 -5.74 7.43 10.82
C VAL A 336 -6.39 6.07 10.65
N ASP A 337 -6.45 5.34 11.73
CA ASP A 337 -7.24 4.12 11.83
C ASP A 337 -8.68 4.48 12.17
N ALA A 338 -9.59 4.33 11.20
CA ALA A 338 -11.02 4.48 11.40
C ALA A 338 -11.63 3.20 11.99
N PHE A 339 -12.67 3.35 12.82
CA PHE A 339 -13.31 2.23 13.56
C PHE A 339 -12.35 1.48 14.50
N ALA A 340 -11.38 2.19 15.06
CA ALA A 340 -10.28 1.63 15.84
C ALA A 340 -10.24 2.19 17.27
N SER A 341 -10.27 1.29 18.25
CA SER A 341 -10.07 1.59 19.67
C SER A 341 -8.57 1.55 20.06
N GLU A 342 -7.74 0.90 19.25
CA GLU A 342 -6.28 0.76 19.39
C GLU A 342 -5.58 1.07 18.07
N ALA A 343 -4.33 1.54 18.13
CA ALA A 343 -3.53 1.77 16.92
C ALA A 343 -3.25 0.45 16.18
N LEU A 344 -3.12 0.53 14.85
CA LEU A 344 -2.87 -0.60 13.95
C LEU A 344 -4.04 -1.61 13.91
N THR A 345 -5.25 -1.13 14.20
CA THR A 345 -6.52 -1.87 14.04
C THR A 345 -7.49 -1.04 13.19
N GLY A 346 -8.72 -1.51 12.94
CA GLY A 346 -9.68 -0.77 12.13
C GLY A 346 -9.29 -0.67 10.66
N ASN A 347 -9.74 0.39 9.99
CA ASN A 347 -9.50 0.65 8.58
C ASN A 347 -8.63 1.91 8.40
N PRO A 348 -7.40 1.78 7.89
CA PRO A 348 -6.51 2.92 7.73
C PRO A 348 -6.98 3.87 6.63
N ALA A 349 -6.75 5.16 6.81
CA ALA A 349 -6.88 6.17 5.76
C ALA A 349 -5.81 7.24 5.91
N VAL A 350 -5.34 7.77 4.78
CA VAL A 350 -4.53 9.00 4.77
C VAL A 350 -5.44 10.21 4.66
N VAL A 351 -5.15 11.26 5.42
CA VAL A 351 -5.86 12.55 5.37
C VAL A 351 -4.86 13.66 5.09
N CYS A 352 -4.94 14.24 3.91
CA CYS A 352 -4.20 15.42 3.47
C CYS A 352 -5.00 16.68 3.80
N VAL A 353 -4.39 17.62 4.52
CA VAL A 353 -5.04 18.84 5.00
C VAL A 353 -4.54 20.04 4.21
N LEU A 354 -5.34 20.51 3.25
CA LEU A 354 -4.95 21.59 2.35
C LEU A 354 -5.39 22.96 2.89
N GLU A 355 -4.64 24.00 2.56
CA GLU A 355 -5.07 25.38 2.81
C GLU A 355 -6.15 25.81 1.82
N PRO A 356 -6.99 26.82 2.15
CA PRO A 356 -8.09 27.26 1.27
C PRO A 356 -7.64 27.61 -0.16
N ASP A 357 -6.45 28.20 -0.30
CA ASP A 357 -5.84 28.64 -1.55
C ASP A 357 -4.91 27.59 -2.18
N THR A 358 -4.73 26.43 -1.55
CA THR A 358 -3.97 25.32 -2.13
C THR A 358 -4.80 24.63 -3.21
N GLU A 359 -4.35 24.76 -4.45
CA GLU A 359 -4.91 24.06 -5.60
C GLU A 359 -4.02 22.86 -5.98
N LEU A 360 -4.59 21.66 -5.93
CA LEU A 360 -3.99 20.45 -6.48
C LEU A 360 -4.88 19.92 -7.60
N SER A 361 -4.28 19.61 -8.75
CA SER A 361 -5.00 18.94 -9.84
C SER A 361 -5.45 17.53 -9.42
N SER A 362 -6.53 17.02 -10.03
CA SER A 362 -7.00 15.64 -9.77
C SER A 362 -5.92 14.60 -10.07
N ALA A 363 -5.07 14.84 -11.08
CA ALA A 363 -3.94 13.99 -11.40
C ALA A 363 -2.90 13.96 -10.26
N THR A 364 -2.58 15.12 -9.67
CA THR A 364 -1.67 15.20 -8.52
C THR A 364 -2.25 14.49 -7.31
N MET A 365 -3.53 14.71 -6.99
CA MET A 365 -4.21 14.00 -5.90
C MET A 365 -4.21 12.47 -6.12
N GLN A 366 -4.39 12.02 -7.36
CA GLN A 366 -4.33 10.60 -7.73
C GLN A 366 -2.92 10.02 -7.57
N HIS A 367 -1.88 10.76 -7.98
CA HIS A 367 -0.49 10.33 -7.78
C HIS A 367 -0.13 10.27 -6.30
N ILE A 368 -0.58 11.24 -5.48
CA ILE A 368 -0.40 11.19 -4.03
C ILE A 368 -1.11 9.96 -3.45
N ALA A 369 -2.34 9.67 -3.88
CA ALA A 369 -3.06 8.49 -3.39
C ALA A 369 -2.37 7.16 -3.79
N ALA A 370 -1.80 7.12 -4.99
CA ALA A 370 -0.99 5.99 -5.45
C ALA A 370 0.31 5.85 -4.64
N GLU A 371 0.97 6.97 -4.33
CA GLU A 371 2.18 7.03 -3.50
C GLU A 371 1.93 6.55 -2.07
N MET A 372 0.86 7.02 -1.43
CA MET A 372 0.51 6.62 -0.06
C MET A 372 0.15 5.13 0.03
N ASN A 373 -0.33 4.56 -1.08
CA ASN A 373 -0.73 3.16 -1.24
C ASN A 373 -1.65 2.65 -0.12
N GLN A 374 -2.54 3.50 0.40
CA GLN A 374 -3.55 3.12 1.39
C GLN A 374 -4.90 2.83 0.71
N THR A 375 -5.82 2.18 1.42
CA THR A 375 -7.19 1.90 0.92
C THR A 375 -7.86 3.17 0.40
N THR A 376 -7.67 4.30 1.09
CA THR A 376 -8.13 5.61 0.65
C THR A 376 -7.24 6.73 1.18
N THR A 377 -6.96 7.71 0.31
CA THR A 377 -6.41 9.03 0.64
C THR A 377 -7.51 10.08 0.50
N ALA A 378 -7.77 10.81 1.58
CA ALA A 378 -8.73 11.90 1.66
C ALA A 378 -8.02 13.26 1.58
N PHE A 379 -8.58 14.19 0.81
CA PHE A 379 -8.12 15.57 0.76
C PHE A 379 -9.20 16.46 1.36
N ILE A 380 -8.90 17.07 2.51
CA ILE A 380 -9.76 18.07 3.13
C ILE A 380 -9.27 19.47 2.80
N ARG A 381 -10.20 20.37 2.50
CA ARG A 381 -9.90 21.79 2.28
C ARG A 381 -11.02 22.68 2.86
N PRO A 382 -10.71 23.61 3.78
CA PRO A 382 -11.68 24.54 4.31
C PRO A 382 -12.08 25.60 3.27
N PHE A 383 -13.32 26.11 3.34
CA PHE A 383 -13.85 27.10 2.38
C PHE A 383 -13.39 28.53 2.65
N THR A 384 -13.13 28.89 3.90
CA THR A 384 -12.73 30.25 4.29
C THR A 384 -11.52 30.21 5.20
N ALA A 385 -10.69 31.25 5.13
CA ALA A 385 -9.66 31.50 6.14
C ALA A 385 -10.31 31.71 7.52
N PRO A 386 -9.63 31.39 8.65
CA PRO A 386 -8.22 31.02 8.76
C PRO A 386 -7.89 29.57 8.37
N THR A 387 -6.60 29.36 8.12
CA THR A 387 -5.93 28.13 7.72
C THR A 387 -6.12 26.98 8.71
N LEU A 388 -6.07 25.73 8.22
CA LEU A 388 -5.94 24.52 9.04
C LEU A 388 -4.48 24.38 9.50
N SER A 389 -3.99 25.37 10.24
CA SER A 389 -2.64 25.33 10.78
C SER A 389 -2.58 24.41 12.01
N LEU A 390 -1.51 23.63 12.06
CA LEU A 390 -1.14 22.77 13.19
C LEU A 390 -1.09 23.51 14.54
N ASP A 391 -0.94 24.84 14.51
CA ASP A 391 -0.74 25.71 15.65
C ASP A 391 -1.95 26.62 15.92
N ASN A 392 -2.86 26.79 14.95
CA ASN A 392 -4.04 27.65 15.08
C ASN A 392 -5.30 26.87 15.45
N LYS A 393 -5.72 27.00 16.72
CA LYS A 393 -6.87 26.30 17.32
C LYS A 393 -8.25 26.88 17.01
N THR A 394 -8.36 27.80 16.05
CA THR A 394 -9.63 28.52 15.81
C THR A 394 -10.02 28.43 14.34
N LEU A 395 -10.83 27.43 13.99
CA LEU A 395 -11.65 27.48 12.78
C LEU A 395 -13.04 27.98 13.20
N PRO A 396 -13.56 29.09 12.62
CA PRO A 396 -14.89 29.58 12.90
C PRO A 396 -15.99 28.80 12.16
N ASN A 397 -15.66 28.06 11.09
CA ASN A 397 -16.64 27.35 10.26
C ASN A 397 -16.48 25.81 10.36
N ASN A 398 -17.60 25.11 10.31
CA ASN A 398 -17.68 23.65 10.31
C ASN A 398 -17.83 23.04 8.89
N GLU A 399 -17.69 23.86 7.84
CA GLU A 399 -17.83 23.44 6.45
C GLU A 399 -16.47 23.21 5.77
N PHE A 400 -16.31 22.04 5.16
CA PHE A 400 -15.08 21.64 4.46
C PHE A 400 -15.43 20.98 3.14
N SER A 401 -14.60 21.16 2.11
CA SER A 401 -14.62 20.28 0.95
C SER A 401 -13.83 19.00 1.25
N LEU A 402 -14.32 17.86 0.75
CA LEU A 402 -13.68 16.56 0.94
C LEU A 402 -13.76 15.73 -0.35
N ARG A 403 -12.61 15.17 -0.74
CA ARG A 403 -12.44 14.27 -1.89
C ARG A 403 -11.70 13.02 -1.46
N TRP A 404 -11.98 11.88 -2.11
CA TRP A 404 -11.38 10.59 -1.78
C TRP A 404 -10.80 9.92 -3.01
N PHE A 405 -9.61 9.38 -2.86
CA PHE A 405 -8.91 8.68 -3.92
C PHE A 405 -8.42 7.33 -3.38
N THR A 406 -8.74 6.25 -4.09
CA THR A 406 -7.97 5.01 -3.97
C THR A 406 -6.64 5.20 -4.71
N PRO A 407 -5.70 4.23 -4.66
CA PRO A 407 -4.48 4.29 -5.45
C PRO A 407 -4.70 4.42 -6.96
N THR A 408 -5.88 4.06 -7.46
CA THR A 408 -6.17 3.99 -8.90
C THR A 408 -7.28 4.93 -9.36
N THR A 409 -8.17 5.41 -8.48
CA THR A 409 -9.30 6.23 -8.91
C THR A 409 -9.87 7.13 -7.81
N GLU A 410 -10.50 8.24 -8.21
CA GLU A 410 -11.32 9.06 -7.32
C GLU A 410 -12.67 8.39 -7.08
N THR A 411 -13.08 8.31 -5.80
CA THR A 411 -14.39 7.73 -5.43
C THR A 411 -15.37 8.82 -5.00
N PRO A 412 -16.68 8.66 -5.29
CA PRO A 412 -17.68 9.67 -4.95
C PRO A 412 -18.04 9.69 -3.46
N LEU A 413 -17.69 8.64 -2.71
CA LEU A 413 -17.98 8.49 -1.28
C LEU A 413 -17.07 7.42 -0.67
N CYS A 414 -16.50 7.72 0.50
CA CYS A 414 -15.81 6.73 1.33
C CYS A 414 -16.06 6.97 2.82
N GLY A 415 -16.75 6.03 3.48
CA GLY A 415 -17.19 6.19 4.87
C GLY A 415 -16.04 6.24 5.88
N HIS A 416 -15.12 5.28 5.85
CA HIS A 416 -14.02 5.21 6.83
C HIS A 416 -13.07 6.41 6.68
N ALA A 417 -12.78 6.86 5.45
CA ALA A 417 -11.95 8.04 5.22
C ALA A 417 -12.66 9.36 5.59
N THR A 418 -14.00 9.41 5.54
CA THR A 418 -14.78 10.53 6.11
C THR A 418 -14.70 10.56 7.63
N LEU A 419 -14.80 9.39 8.28
CA LEU A 419 -14.64 9.23 9.73
C LEU A 419 -13.22 9.68 10.16
N ALA A 420 -12.19 9.23 9.45
CA ALA A 420 -10.81 9.64 9.64
C ALA A 420 -10.60 11.16 9.47
N SER A 421 -11.13 11.74 8.39
CA SER A 421 -11.07 13.18 8.13
C SER A 421 -11.71 13.99 9.25
N SER A 422 -12.85 13.51 9.77
CA SER A 422 -13.52 14.13 10.91
C SER A 422 -12.66 14.08 12.16
N ALA A 423 -12.00 12.94 12.44
CA ALA A 423 -11.11 12.79 13.59
C ALA A 423 -9.94 13.78 13.55
N VAL A 424 -9.34 13.98 12.39
CA VAL A 424 -8.27 14.98 12.19
C VAL A 424 -8.79 16.39 12.49
N ILE A 425 -9.95 16.76 11.95
CA ILE A 425 -10.53 18.09 12.19
C ILE A 425 -10.87 18.29 13.67
N PHE A 426 -11.48 17.30 14.34
CA PHE A 426 -11.78 17.38 15.77
C PHE A 426 -10.52 17.40 16.65
N GLU A 427 -9.42 16.76 16.21
CA GLU A 427 -8.14 16.83 16.90
C GLU A 427 -7.51 18.23 16.80
N ILE A 428 -7.55 18.83 15.60
CA ILE A 428 -7.05 20.18 15.31
C ILE A 428 -7.92 21.24 16.02
N ASN A 429 -9.24 21.13 15.91
CA ASN A 429 -10.21 22.04 16.52
C ASN A 429 -11.17 21.30 17.45
N ARG A 430 -10.77 21.21 18.72
CA ARG A 430 -11.54 20.56 19.78
C ARG A 430 -12.84 21.28 20.18
N ALA A 431 -13.08 22.49 19.67
CA ALA A 431 -14.34 23.20 19.91
C ALA A 431 -15.47 22.73 18.97
N LEU A 432 -15.14 22.10 17.84
CA LEU A 432 -16.13 21.53 16.93
C LEU A 432 -16.66 20.20 17.45
N HIS A 433 -17.95 20.00 17.27
CA HIS A 433 -18.65 18.73 17.55
C HIS A 433 -19.51 18.28 16.36
N GLU A 434 -19.65 19.13 15.34
CA GLU A 434 -20.33 18.83 14.08
C GLU A 434 -19.47 19.35 12.93
N ILE A 435 -19.40 18.60 11.83
CA ILE A 435 -18.72 18.94 10.59
C ILE A 435 -19.65 18.65 9.41
N ASN A 436 -19.67 19.53 8.41
CA ASN A 436 -20.35 19.35 7.13
C ASN A 436 -19.33 19.28 6.00
N PHE A 437 -19.21 18.11 5.35
CA PHE A 437 -18.36 17.93 4.18
C PHE A 437 -19.15 18.14 2.90
N ASN A 438 -18.70 19.07 2.06
CA ASN A 438 -19.17 19.24 0.69
C ASN A 438 -18.36 18.33 -0.24
N THR A 439 -19.05 17.40 -0.90
CA THR A 439 -18.43 16.31 -1.66
C THR A 439 -19.18 16.09 -2.98
N LYS A 440 -18.63 15.28 -3.89
CA LYS A 440 -19.31 14.95 -5.16
C LYS A 440 -20.66 14.25 -4.96
N SER A 441 -20.87 13.57 -3.82
CA SER A 441 -22.12 12.88 -3.49
C SER A 441 -23.06 13.73 -2.61
N GLY A 442 -22.77 15.02 -2.46
CA GLY A 442 -23.54 15.95 -1.63
C GLY A 442 -22.91 16.20 -0.27
N ILE A 443 -23.71 16.73 0.66
CA ILE A 443 -23.25 17.10 2.00
C ILE A 443 -23.27 15.86 2.91
N HIS A 444 -22.11 15.55 3.52
CA HIS A 444 -21.99 14.51 4.54
C HIS A 444 -21.72 15.13 5.90
N LYS A 445 -22.59 14.85 6.87
CA LYS A 445 -22.46 15.35 8.24
C LYS A 445 -21.72 14.34 9.11
N ALA A 446 -20.78 14.82 9.92
CA ALA A 446 -20.13 14.05 10.97
C ALA A 446 -20.36 14.71 12.34
N ILE A 447 -20.73 13.91 13.34
CA ILE A 447 -21.03 14.39 14.70
C ILE A 447 -20.14 13.66 15.70
N LEU A 448 -19.40 14.41 16.53
CA LEU A 448 -18.65 13.87 17.65
C LEU A 448 -19.53 13.84 18.90
N LYS A 449 -19.80 12.64 19.41
CA LYS A 449 -20.59 12.45 20.64
C LYS A 449 -20.06 11.27 21.45
N ASP A 450 -19.85 11.48 22.75
CA ASP A 450 -19.41 10.45 23.70
C ASP A 450 -18.10 9.73 23.27
N GLY A 451 -17.22 10.44 22.55
CA GLY A 451 -15.96 9.89 22.01
C GLY A 451 -16.11 9.11 20.70
N PHE A 452 -17.31 9.05 20.11
CA PHE A 452 -17.59 8.43 18.82
C PHE A 452 -17.88 9.49 17.77
N ILE A 453 -17.42 9.23 16.54
CA ILE A 453 -17.78 10.03 15.38
C ILE A 453 -18.89 9.27 14.65
N GLU A 454 -20.06 9.87 14.54
CA GLU A 454 -21.20 9.32 13.83
C GLU A 454 -21.33 9.94 12.43
N LEU A 455 -21.50 9.09 11.43
CA LEU A 455 -21.86 9.44 10.06
C LEU A 455 -23.28 8.94 9.75
N ASP A 456 -24.00 9.62 8.88
CA ASP A 456 -25.40 9.32 8.56
C ASP A 456 -25.57 8.82 7.11
N PHE A 457 -26.10 7.61 6.94
CA PHE A 457 -26.24 6.95 5.65
C PHE A 457 -27.68 6.47 5.39
N PRO A 458 -28.11 6.35 4.12
CA PRO A 458 -29.35 5.64 3.79
C PRO A 458 -29.22 4.15 4.12
N LEU A 459 -30.33 3.51 4.52
CA LEU A 459 -30.41 2.06 4.60
C LEU A 459 -30.43 1.44 3.20
N ASN A 460 -29.79 0.28 3.04
CA ASN A 460 -29.78 -0.49 1.80
C ASN A 460 -30.21 -1.95 2.07
N PRO A 461 -31.45 -2.19 2.53
CA PRO A 461 -31.87 -3.51 2.97
C PRO A 461 -31.74 -4.55 1.86
N GLY A 462 -31.26 -5.74 2.22
CA GLY A 462 -31.24 -6.89 1.33
C GLY A 462 -32.64 -7.49 1.17
N VAL A 463 -32.94 -7.98 -0.03
CA VAL A 463 -34.16 -8.73 -0.36
C VAL A 463 -33.82 -10.18 -0.68
N ALA A 464 -34.80 -11.08 -0.52
CA ALA A 464 -34.66 -12.47 -0.95
C ALA A 464 -34.34 -12.57 -2.45
N LEU A 465 -33.54 -13.56 -2.83
CA LEU A 465 -33.18 -13.79 -4.22
C LEU A 465 -34.42 -14.23 -5.02
N LYS A 466 -34.68 -13.54 -6.13
CA LYS A 466 -35.67 -13.98 -7.11
C LYS A 466 -35.13 -15.21 -7.86
N PRO A 467 -35.98 -16.11 -8.39
CA PRO A 467 -35.52 -17.34 -9.06
C PRO A 467 -34.48 -17.13 -10.17
N ALA A 468 -34.65 -16.08 -10.98
CA ALA A 468 -33.68 -15.75 -12.04
C ALA A 468 -32.32 -15.29 -11.47
N ALA A 469 -32.32 -14.53 -10.37
CA ALA A 469 -31.10 -14.12 -9.69
C ALA A 469 -30.42 -15.31 -9.00
N GLN A 470 -31.21 -16.18 -8.37
CA GLN A 470 -30.71 -17.41 -7.76
C GLN A 470 -29.95 -18.28 -8.77
N ALA A 471 -30.52 -18.48 -9.97
CA ALA A 471 -29.89 -19.31 -11.01
C ALA A 471 -28.55 -18.75 -11.49
N ASP A 472 -28.45 -17.43 -11.67
CA ASP A 472 -27.20 -16.77 -12.10
C ASP A 472 -26.14 -16.70 -10.99
N LEU A 473 -26.59 -16.52 -9.73
CA LEU A 473 -25.72 -16.46 -8.57
C LEU A 473 -25.27 -17.84 -8.08
N GLN A 474 -25.87 -18.93 -8.56
CA GLN A 474 -25.62 -20.28 -8.03
C GLN A 474 -24.13 -20.65 -7.98
N PRO A 475 -23.28 -20.38 -9.00
CA PRO A 475 -21.85 -20.66 -8.90
C PRO A 475 -21.17 -19.94 -7.74
N LEU A 476 -21.53 -18.66 -7.52
CA LEU A 476 -20.99 -17.87 -6.40
C LEU A 476 -21.47 -18.41 -5.05
N LEU A 477 -22.73 -18.86 -4.98
CA LEU A 477 -23.30 -19.47 -3.78
C LEU A 477 -22.66 -20.83 -3.47
N ASP A 478 -22.31 -21.61 -4.50
CA ASP A 478 -21.61 -22.88 -4.33
C ASP A 478 -20.20 -22.64 -3.80
N VAL A 479 -19.51 -21.60 -4.28
CA VAL A 479 -18.22 -21.16 -3.72
C VAL A 479 -18.38 -20.71 -2.27
N CYS A 480 -19.37 -19.87 -1.95
CA CYS A 480 -19.64 -19.45 -0.57
C CYS A 480 -19.94 -20.64 0.33
N SER A 481 -20.72 -21.61 -0.16
CA SER A 481 -21.06 -22.83 0.57
C SER A 481 -19.83 -23.69 0.82
N ALA A 482 -18.97 -23.88 -0.19
CA ALA A 482 -17.72 -24.61 -0.04
C ALA A 482 -16.77 -23.95 0.95
N ILE A 483 -16.65 -22.62 0.92
CA ILE A 483 -15.83 -21.85 1.86
C ILE A 483 -16.36 -22.02 3.29
N CYS A 484 -17.67 -21.99 3.47
CA CYS A 484 -18.30 -21.99 4.80
C CYS A 484 -18.68 -23.40 5.30
N GLY A 485 -18.26 -24.47 4.61
CA GLY A 485 -18.58 -25.85 4.98
C GLY A 485 -20.08 -26.17 4.96
N MET A 486 -20.81 -25.66 3.96
CA MET A 486 -22.27 -25.81 3.78
C MET A 486 -23.14 -25.17 4.87
N ASN A 487 -22.58 -24.26 5.68
CA ASN A 487 -23.30 -23.64 6.79
C ASN A 487 -24.00 -22.31 6.43
N ILE A 488 -24.60 -22.22 5.24
CA ILE A 488 -25.40 -21.03 4.85
C ILE A 488 -26.82 -21.20 5.39
N VAL A 489 -27.30 -20.21 6.14
CA VAL A 489 -28.67 -20.14 6.67
C VAL A 489 -29.58 -19.34 5.74
N GLU A 490 -29.09 -18.20 5.24
CA GLU A 490 -29.88 -17.32 4.39
C GLU A 490 -28.99 -16.46 3.48
N VAL A 491 -29.52 -16.09 2.32
CA VAL A 491 -28.86 -15.18 1.38
C VAL A 491 -29.82 -14.08 0.98
N ARG A 492 -29.34 -12.84 1.03
CA ARG A 492 -30.07 -11.66 0.54
C ARG A 492 -29.21 -10.84 -0.40
N HIS A 493 -29.84 -10.23 -1.40
CA HIS A 493 -29.21 -9.30 -2.32
C HIS A 493 -29.72 -7.88 -2.05
N SER A 494 -28.82 -6.92 -1.90
CA SER A 494 -29.17 -5.49 -1.75
C SER A 494 -29.11 -4.79 -3.10
N PRO A 495 -30.25 -4.44 -3.74
CA PRO A 495 -30.24 -3.87 -5.10
C PRO A 495 -29.57 -2.49 -5.20
N GLY A 496 -29.58 -1.72 -4.10
CA GLY A 496 -28.96 -0.39 -4.08
C GLY A 496 -27.43 -0.42 -4.06
N THR A 497 -26.83 -1.49 -3.53
CA THR A 497 -25.37 -1.64 -3.39
C THR A 497 -24.80 -2.75 -4.27
N ASN A 498 -25.66 -3.65 -4.76
CA ASN A 498 -25.30 -4.94 -5.32
C ASN A 498 -24.40 -5.77 -4.41
N TYR A 499 -24.65 -5.69 -3.09
CA TYR A 499 -24.00 -6.57 -2.12
C TYR A 499 -24.81 -7.83 -1.92
N LEU A 500 -24.11 -8.95 -1.77
CA LEU A 500 -24.67 -10.22 -1.37
C LEU A 500 -24.42 -10.43 0.12
N LEU A 501 -25.47 -10.42 0.94
CA LEU A 501 -25.41 -10.79 2.35
C LEU A 501 -25.62 -12.29 2.46
N VAL A 502 -24.64 -12.98 3.04
CA VAL A 502 -24.66 -14.41 3.30
C VAL A 502 -24.62 -14.61 4.81
N ARG A 503 -25.77 -14.99 5.37
CA ARG A 503 -25.91 -15.36 6.77
C ARG A 503 -25.43 -16.79 6.95
N LEU A 504 -24.43 -16.98 7.79
CA LEU A 504 -23.91 -18.31 8.13
C LEU A 504 -24.54 -18.82 9.42
N ASP A 505 -24.38 -20.11 9.73
CA ASP A 505 -24.74 -20.68 11.03
C ASP A 505 -23.92 -20.02 12.16
N ASP A 506 -24.54 -19.81 13.32
CA ASP A 506 -23.88 -19.19 14.49
C ASP A 506 -22.67 -19.98 15.00
N ARG A 507 -22.58 -21.25 14.62
CA ARG A 507 -21.47 -22.14 14.96
C ARG A 507 -20.22 -21.87 14.10
N VAL A 508 -20.30 -21.07 13.05
CA VAL A 508 -19.13 -20.76 12.20
C VAL A 508 -18.19 -19.79 12.91
N ASP A 509 -16.91 -20.17 13.03
CA ASP A 509 -15.84 -19.27 13.45
C ASP A 509 -15.47 -18.33 12.28
N LEU A 510 -16.23 -17.25 12.14
CA LEU A 510 -16.08 -16.31 11.04
C LEU A 510 -14.71 -15.62 11.02
N ALA A 511 -14.11 -15.39 12.19
CA ALA A 511 -12.83 -14.70 12.32
C ALA A 511 -11.67 -15.52 11.75
N ASN A 512 -11.72 -16.84 11.92
CA ASN A 512 -10.69 -17.76 11.43
C ASN A 512 -11.03 -18.43 10.09
N LEU A 513 -12.16 -18.07 9.48
CA LEU A 513 -12.59 -18.62 8.19
C LEU A 513 -11.58 -18.26 7.08
N VAL A 514 -11.03 -19.25 6.37
CA VAL A 514 -10.13 -19.00 5.24
C VAL A 514 -10.97 -18.80 3.99
N VAL A 515 -10.88 -17.61 3.38
CA VAL A 515 -11.62 -17.25 2.18
C VAL A 515 -10.64 -17.06 1.02
N ASP A 516 -10.72 -17.95 0.03
CA ASP A 516 -10.02 -17.77 -1.24
C ASP A 516 -10.87 -16.89 -2.17
N THR A 517 -10.49 -15.62 -2.27
CA THR A 517 -11.24 -14.62 -3.04
C THR A 517 -11.11 -14.82 -4.54
N ASN A 518 -10.09 -15.55 -5.04
CA ASN A 518 -9.97 -15.85 -6.46
C ASN A 518 -11.11 -16.77 -6.92
N ARG A 519 -11.59 -17.65 -6.03
CA ARG A 519 -12.78 -18.47 -6.30
C ARG A 519 -14.05 -17.62 -6.41
N LEU A 520 -14.16 -16.53 -5.65
CA LEU A 520 -15.28 -15.58 -5.77
C LEU A 520 -15.24 -14.86 -7.13
N VAL A 521 -14.06 -14.44 -7.58
CA VAL A 521 -13.87 -13.83 -8.91
C VAL A 521 -14.18 -14.83 -10.03
N ALA A 522 -13.68 -16.07 -9.92
CA ALA A 522 -13.93 -17.11 -10.92
C ALA A 522 -15.41 -17.51 -11.03
N ALA A 523 -16.19 -17.27 -9.97
CA ALA A 523 -17.63 -17.51 -9.92
C ALA A 523 -18.46 -16.22 -10.13
N GLU A 524 -17.89 -15.20 -10.78
CA GLU A 524 -18.61 -13.96 -11.07
C GLU A 524 -19.91 -14.24 -11.86
N PRO A 525 -21.06 -13.74 -11.37
CA PRO A 525 -22.34 -13.96 -12.05
C PRO A 525 -22.38 -13.24 -13.40
N LYS A 526 -23.06 -13.82 -14.38
CA LYS A 526 -23.04 -13.30 -15.76
C LYS A 526 -24.04 -12.18 -15.98
N ILE A 527 -25.10 -12.14 -15.18
CA ILE A 527 -26.22 -11.21 -15.33
C ILE A 527 -26.23 -10.21 -14.17
N PHE A 528 -26.12 -10.69 -12.93
CA PHE A 528 -26.19 -9.86 -11.73
C PHE A 528 -24.80 -9.46 -11.25
N LYS A 529 -24.42 -8.21 -11.54
CA LYS A 529 -23.12 -7.67 -11.11
C LYS A 529 -23.07 -7.52 -9.59
N ILE A 530 -22.45 -8.47 -8.90
CA ILE A 530 -22.15 -8.37 -7.46
C ILE A 530 -20.91 -7.52 -7.27
N THR A 531 -20.95 -6.59 -6.32
CA THR A 531 -19.80 -5.73 -6.01
C THR A 531 -19.20 -5.98 -4.63
N GLY A 532 -19.83 -6.83 -3.82
CA GLY A 532 -19.28 -7.26 -2.54
C GLY A 532 -20.07 -8.38 -1.89
N VAL A 533 -19.40 -9.20 -1.08
CA VAL A 533 -19.99 -10.30 -0.32
C VAL A 533 -19.81 -10.00 1.17
N ILE A 534 -20.91 -9.96 1.92
CA ILE A 534 -20.93 -9.83 3.37
C ILE A 534 -21.16 -11.22 3.96
N LEU A 535 -20.18 -11.76 4.67
CA LEU A 535 -20.39 -12.93 5.51
C LEU A 535 -20.74 -12.46 6.92
N THR A 536 -21.78 -13.00 7.54
CA THR A 536 -22.21 -12.54 8.87
C THR A 536 -22.76 -13.64 9.75
N VAL A 537 -22.47 -13.55 11.05
CA VAL A 537 -23.05 -14.41 12.10
C VAL A 537 -23.57 -13.62 13.29
N ARG A 538 -24.44 -14.23 14.11
CA ARG A 538 -25.00 -13.60 15.30
C ARG A 538 -23.89 -13.46 16.32
N GLY A 539 -23.90 -12.36 17.05
CA GLY A 539 -23.01 -12.21 18.20
C GLY A 539 -23.55 -12.99 19.41
N PRO A 540 -22.68 -13.32 20.38
CA PRO A 540 -21.26 -13.00 20.42
C PRO A 540 -20.40 -13.94 19.53
N PRO A 541 -19.23 -13.47 19.04
CA PRO A 541 -18.28 -14.32 18.31
C PRO A 541 -17.84 -15.54 19.12
N GLN A 542 -17.45 -16.64 18.48
CA GLN A 542 -16.77 -17.74 19.16
C GLN A 542 -15.29 -17.40 19.46
N GLY A 543 -14.65 -18.23 20.28
CA GLY A 543 -13.21 -18.15 20.55
C GLY A 543 -12.80 -16.97 21.45
N ALA A 544 -11.65 -16.36 21.16
CA ALA A 544 -11.03 -15.33 22.01
C ALA A 544 -11.90 -14.07 22.22
N LEU A 545 -12.93 -13.86 21.39
CA LEU A 545 -13.85 -12.72 21.47
C LEU A 545 -15.20 -13.06 22.14
N ALA A 546 -15.41 -14.29 22.62
CA ALA A 546 -16.71 -14.76 23.14
C ALA A 546 -17.27 -14.00 24.36
N ARG A 547 -16.45 -13.16 25.00
CA ARG A 547 -16.86 -12.30 26.12
C ARG A 547 -17.38 -10.93 25.67
N ALA A 548 -17.34 -10.61 24.38
CA ALA A 548 -17.75 -9.30 23.87
C ALA A 548 -19.23 -9.27 23.49
N ASP A 549 -19.95 -8.25 23.99
CA ASP A 549 -21.37 -8.01 23.76
C ASP A 549 -21.61 -7.32 22.41
N TYR A 550 -21.49 -8.09 21.31
CA TYR A 550 -21.89 -7.65 19.97
C TYR A 550 -23.24 -8.27 19.59
N ASP A 551 -24.07 -7.53 18.86
CA ASP A 551 -25.32 -8.07 18.32
C ASP A 551 -25.05 -9.00 17.12
N PHE A 552 -24.07 -8.65 16.29
CA PHE A 552 -23.59 -9.47 15.18
C PHE A 552 -22.12 -9.17 14.83
N ILE A 553 -21.52 -10.09 14.09
CA ILE A 553 -20.19 -9.91 13.49
C ILE A 553 -20.23 -10.12 11.97
N SER A 554 -19.29 -9.52 11.26
CA SER A 554 -19.24 -9.58 9.80
C SER A 554 -17.82 -9.64 9.24
N ARG A 555 -17.69 -10.05 7.98
CA ARG A 555 -16.54 -9.84 7.09
C ARG A 555 -17.05 -9.39 5.73
N TYR A 556 -16.26 -8.64 4.98
CA TYR A 556 -16.66 -8.07 3.70
C TYR A 556 -15.57 -8.24 2.65
N PHE A 557 -15.94 -8.85 1.54
CA PHE A 557 -15.04 -9.18 0.43
C PHE A 557 -15.49 -8.44 -0.83
N GLU A 558 -14.56 -7.77 -1.51
CA GLU A 558 -14.82 -7.01 -2.74
C GLU A 558 -13.75 -7.25 -3.83
N PRO A 559 -13.36 -8.51 -4.11
CA PRO A 559 -12.19 -8.80 -4.94
C PRO A 559 -12.29 -8.28 -6.37
N TRP A 560 -13.51 -8.09 -6.89
CA TRP A 560 -13.76 -7.47 -8.20
C TRP A 560 -13.28 -6.02 -8.31
N ARG A 561 -12.98 -5.36 -7.18
CA ARG A 561 -12.44 -3.99 -7.11
C ARG A 561 -10.93 -3.96 -6.84
N GLY A 562 -10.26 -5.11 -6.88
CA GLY A 562 -8.84 -5.25 -6.58
C GLY A 562 -8.51 -5.27 -5.09
N ASN A 563 -9.52 -5.28 -4.21
CA ASN A 563 -9.34 -5.44 -2.77
C ASN A 563 -9.96 -6.78 -2.30
N PRO A 564 -9.16 -7.79 -1.95
CA PRO A 564 -9.67 -9.10 -1.53
C PRO A 564 -10.65 -9.03 -0.34
N GLU A 565 -10.32 -8.24 0.69
CA GLU A 565 -11.11 -8.08 1.90
C GLU A 565 -10.92 -6.66 2.46
N ASP A 566 -12.01 -5.92 2.65
CA ASP A 566 -11.97 -4.65 3.37
C ASP A 566 -11.76 -4.91 4.87
N HIS A 567 -11.01 -4.06 5.54
CA HIS A 567 -10.77 -4.16 6.97
C HIS A 567 -12.02 -3.82 7.79
N VAL A 568 -12.70 -2.70 7.46
CA VAL A 568 -13.95 -2.28 8.09
C VAL A 568 -14.77 -1.46 7.09
N CYS A 569 -15.79 -2.09 6.51
CA CYS A 569 -16.64 -1.48 5.50
C CYS A 569 -17.92 -0.88 6.13
N GLY A 570 -18.01 0.45 6.20
CA GLY A 570 -19.19 1.13 6.71
C GLY A 570 -20.45 0.89 5.86
N SER A 571 -20.33 0.90 4.53
CA SER A 571 -21.47 0.68 3.62
C SER A 571 -22.06 -0.72 3.76
N ALA A 572 -21.26 -1.75 4.05
CA ALA A 572 -21.74 -3.10 4.34
C ALA A 572 -22.75 -3.11 5.50
N HIS A 573 -22.60 -2.20 6.48
CA HIS A 573 -23.49 -2.09 7.63
C HIS A 573 -24.83 -1.40 7.30
N THR A 574 -24.93 -0.69 6.17
CA THR A 574 -26.23 -0.23 5.64
C THR A 574 -27.10 -1.39 5.14
N VAL A 575 -26.49 -2.56 4.87
CA VAL A 575 -27.15 -3.80 4.43
C VAL A 575 -27.35 -4.78 5.60
N SER A 576 -26.31 -5.00 6.42
CA SER A 576 -26.37 -5.99 7.49
C SER A 576 -27.17 -5.53 8.72
N ALA A 577 -27.14 -4.24 9.07
CA ALA A 577 -27.91 -3.72 10.21
C ALA A 577 -29.44 -3.93 10.09
N PRO A 578 -30.11 -3.62 8.95
CA PRO A 578 -31.53 -3.89 8.81
C PRO A 578 -31.85 -5.40 8.83
N TYR A 579 -31.00 -6.23 8.22
CA TYR A 579 -31.12 -7.69 8.30
C TYR A 579 -31.13 -8.18 9.76
N TRP A 580 -30.13 -7.76 10.54
CA TRP A 580 -30.01 -8.18 11.93
C TRP A 580 -31.09 -7.60 12.83
N THR A 581 -31.64 -6.43 12.50
CA THR A 581 -32.76 -5.85 13.22
C THR A 581 -34.02 -6.70 13.07
N GLU A 582 -34.27 -7.23 11.88
CA GLU A 582 -35.36 -8.18 11.60
C GLU A 582 -35.14 -9.50 12.36
N VAL A 583 -33.95 -10.10 12.26
CA VAL A 583 -33.63 -11.39 12.89
C VAL A 583 -33.66 -11.32 14.42
N LEU A 584 -33.18 -10.23 15.02
CA LEU A 584 -33.08 -10.10 16.48
C LEU A 584 -34.36 -9.55 17.13
N GLY A 585 -35.30 -9.02 16.34
CA GLY A 585 -36.49 -8.34 16.86
C GLY A 585 -36.18 -7.08 17.69
N LYS A 586 -34.98 -6.50 17.52
CA LYS A 586 -34.53 -5.28 18.20
C LYS A 586 -33.67 -4.45 17.26
N LYS A 587 -33.64 -3.12 17.47
CA LYS A 587 -32.66 -2.26 16.78
C LYS A 587 -31.25 -2.69 17.18
N VAL A 588 -30.44 -3.05 16.20
CA VAL A 588 -29.02 -3.35 16.43
C VAL A 588 -28.31 -2.10 16.95
N LYS A 589 -27.41 -2.30 17.92
CA LYS A 589 -26.61 -1.22 18.53
C LYS A 589 -25.11 -1.42 18.38
N LYS A 590 -24.61 -2.67 18.37
CA LYS A 590 -23.16 -2.95 18.32
C LYS A 590 -22.85 -4.05 17.31
N ALA A 591 -21.90 -3.77 16.42
CA ALA A 591 -21.38 -4.76 15.49
C ALA A 591 -19.84 -4.74 15.49
N ARG A 592 -19.24 -5.86 15.12
CA ARG A 592 -17.80 -5.95 14.86
C ARG A 592 -17.53 -6.56 13.50
N MET A 593 -16.71 -5.90 12.70
CA MET A 593 -16.14 -6.53 11.52
C MET A 593 -14.88 -7.29 11.95
N VAL A 594 -14.85 -8.60 11.76
CA VAL A 594 -13.79 -9.51 12.24
C VAL A 594 -12.80 -9.86 11.13
N SER A 595 -12.37 -8.84 10.37
CA SER A 595 -11.21 -8.94 9.48
C SER A 595 -9.93 -9.15 10.29
N LYS A 596 -8.78 -9.35 9.62
CA LYS A 596 -7.47 -9.45 10.28
C LYS A 596 -7.14 -8.26 11.21
N ARG A 597 -7.63 -7.06 10.88
CA ARG A 597 -7.44 -5.84 11.71
C ARG A 597 -8.53 -5.67 12.76
N GLY A 598 -9.75 -6.05 12.41
CA GLY A 598 -10.93 -5.92 13.26
C GLY A 598 -11.37 -4.46 13.43
N GLY A 599 -12.68 -4.23 13.62
CA GLY A 599 -13.17 -2.88 13.94
C GLY A 599 -14.58 -2.87 14.49
N ASP A 600 -14.82 -1.92 15.40
CA ASP A 600 -16.06 -1.81 16.15
C ASP A 600 -16.95 -0.69 15.61
N LEU A 601 -18.24 -0.98 15.46
CA LEU A 601 -19.24 -0.05 14.98
C LEU A 601 -20.40 0.05 15.96
N ARG A 602 -20.84 1.28 16.22
CA ARG A 602 -22.14 1.57 16.84
C ARG A 602 -23.13 1.91 15.74
N LEU A 603 -24.30 1.30 15.80
CA LEU A 603 -25.32 1.40 14.78
C LEU A 603 -26.59 1.98 15.38
N ASP A 604 -27.21 2.93 14.71
CA ASP A 604 -28.49 3.49 15.12
C ASP A 604 -29.45 3.61 13.93
N ILE A 605 -30.37 2.65 13.81
CA ILE A 605 -31.39 2.66 12.77
C ILE A 605 -32.52 3.62 13.12
N ARG A 606 -32.74 4.59 12.24
CA ARG A 606 -33.71 5.68 12.36
C ARG A 606 -34.98 5.33 11.59
N GLU A 607 -36.11 5.87 12.01
CA GLU A 607 -37.43 5.58 11.41
C GLU A 607 -37.58 6.16 10.00
N ASN A 608 -36.76 7.16 9.65
CA ASN A 608 -36.76 7.80 8.34
C ASN A 608 -35.98 7.03 7.25
N GLY A 609 -35.71 5.73 7.46
CA GLY A 609 -34.99 4.90 6.49
C GLY A 609 -33.47 5.16 6.44
N ARG A 610 -32.90 5.75 7.49
CA ARG A 610 -31.47 6.07 7.60
C ARG A 610 -30.82 5.33 8.78
N ILE A 611 -29.49 5.30 8.78
CA ILE A 611 -28.68 4.69 9.82
C ILE A 611 -27.52 5.61 10.21
N GLY A 612 -27.39 5.86 11.51
CA GLY A 612 -26.17 6.40 12.10
C GLY A 612 -25.15 5.28 12.26
N ILE A 613 -23.95 5.46 11.71
CA ILE A 613 -22.83 4.55 11.84
C ILE A 613 -21.71 5.30 12.57
N ALA A 614 -21.43 4.88 13.79
CA ALA A 614 -20.46 5.52 14.67
C ALA A 614 -19.24 4.64 14.92
N GLY A 615 -18.06 5.26 14.94
CA GLY A 615 -16.78 4.61 15.20
C GLY A 615 -15.84 5.48 16.02
N THR A 616 -14.85 4.86 16.64
CA THR A 616 -13.69 5.57 17.21
C THR A 616 -12.59 5.66 16.15
N CYS A 617 -11.66 6.61 16.30
CA CYS A 617 -10.50 6.74 15.43
C CYS A 617 -9.22 6.81 16.26
N LYS A 618 -8.11 6.36 15.67
CA LYS A 618 -6.76 6.62 16.17
C LYS A 618 -5.92 7.28 15.11
N VAL A 619 -5.49 8.52 15.37
CA VAL A 619 -4.42 9.14 14.57
C VAL A 619 -3.11 8.47 14.96
N ILE A 620 -2.53 7.74 14.02
CA ILE A 620 -1.32 6.94 14.22
C ILE A 620 -0.06 7.67 13.74
N LEU A 621 -0.17 8.37 12.59
CA LEU A 621 0.91 9.15 11.99
C LEU A 621 0.49 10.58 11.76
N ARG A 622 1.46 11.48 11.89
CA ARG A 622 1.36 12.88 11.47
C ARG A 622 2.66 13.31 10.82
N GLY A 623 2.57 14.12 9.78
CA GLY A 623 3.73 14.65 9.09
C GLY A 623 3.40 15.75 8.10
N GLN A 624 4.32 15.98 7.17
CA GLN A 624 4.19 16.94 6.09
C GLN A 624 4.55 16.27 4.76
N LEU A 625 3.74 16.55 3.75
CA LEU A 625 3.96 16.14 2.37
C LEU A 625 4.33 17.36 1.55
N THR A 626 5.42 17.26 0.79
CA THR A 626 5.85 18.29 -0.16
C THR A 626 5.74 17.74 -1.58
N VAL A 627 5.02 18.45 -2.44
CA VAL A 627 4.85 18.11 -3.86
C VAL A 627 4.98 19.36 -4.72
N SER A 628 5.34 19.17 -5.98
CA SER A 628 5.33 20.26 -6.96
C SER A 628 3.89 20.67 -7.31
N ALA A 629 3.54 21.95 -7.15
CA ALA A 629 2.35 22.52 -7.75
C ALA A 629 2.57 22.62 -9.27
N LYS A 630 2.02 21.67 -10.03
CA LYS A 630 1.85 21.81 -11.49
C LYS A 630 0.53 22.49 -11.79
#